data_AF-A0A452Y2R8-F1
#
_entry.id   AF-A0A452Y2R8-F1
#
_cell.length_a   1.000
_cell.length_b   1.000
_cell.length_c   1.000
_cell.angle_alpha   90.00
_cell.angle_beta   90.00
_cell.angle_gamma   90.00
#
_symmetry.space_group_name_H-M   'P 1'
#
loop_
_entity.id
_entity.type
_entity.pdbx_description
1 polymer ?
#
loop_
_entity_poly.entity_id
_entity_poly.type
_entity_poly.pdbx_seq_one_letter_code
_entity_poly.pdbx_strand_id
1 'polypeptide(L)'
;MAMAPFPPPPLLASHAAVRAAASRVAASRRIRVAGEDCHHHPPQVAALRRGDWVKLICGASFEDAADVRNLSLVYTLAGVDCIDCAADASVVSAVNEGIDVAASIVPEVQRPWVMVSVNDDCRDLHFRKAEFDPEDCPPDCSKPCDKVCPADAISLKRVMVGGEHAQSDPICDKLEGGVIMERCYGCGRCLSVCPYDRIRAMPYVRDPATTAELLKRSDVDAIEIHTTGKGIDMFNTLWNSLGESINNVKLVAVSLTL
;
A
#
# COMPACT_ATOMS: atom_id res chain seq x y z
N MET A 1 -4.31 11.63 -30.26
CA MET A 1 -5.07 10.40 -29.97
C MET A 1 -4.87 10.08 -28.50
N ALA A 2 -5.88 10.28 -27.67
CA ALA A 2 -5.82 9.92 -26.25
C ALA A 2 -6.04 8.41 -26.11
N MET A 3 -5.08 7.69 -25.53
CA MET A 3 -5.22 6.28 -25.19
C MET A 3 -6.21 6.18 -24.03
N ALA A 4 -7.32 5.47 -24.25
CA ALA A 4 -8.27 5.15 -23.19
C ALA A 4 -7.59 4.25 -22.14
N PRO A 5 -7.85 4.43 -20.84
CA PRO A 5 -7.32 3.55 -19.81
C PRO A 5 -7.87 2.13 -20.01
N PHE A 6 -6.99 1.13 -19.94
CA PHE A 6 -7.38 -0.28 -19.96
C PHE A 6 -8.36 -0.56 -18.81
N PRO A 7 -9.49 -1.25 -19.05
CA PRO A 7 -10.38 -1.65 -17.97
C PRO A 7 -9.65 -2.61 -17.02
N PRO A 8 -9.88 -2.51 -15.70
CA PRO A 8 -9.29 -3.45 -14.75
C PRO A 8 -9.71 -4.89 -15.09
N PRO A 9 -8.84 -5.88 -14.85
CA PRO A 9 -9.14 -7.27 -15.15
C PRO A 9 -10.41 -7.74 -14.39
N PRO A 10 -11.26 -8.56 -15.00
CA PRO A 10 -12.48 -9.02 -14.36
C PRO A 10 -12.14 -9.90 -13.14
N LEU A 11 -12.88 -9.70 -12.05
CA LEU A 11 -12.81 -10.56 -10.86
C LEU A 11 -13.08 -12.02 -11.28
N LEU A 12 -12.11 -12.91 -11.07
CA LEU A 12 -12.15 -14.33 -11.47
C LEU A 12 -13.20 -15.18 -10.74
N ALA A 13 -13.92 -14.62 -9.76
CA ALA A 13 -14.98 -15.31 -9.03
C ALA A 13 -16.33 -14.62 -9.29
N SER A 14 -17.34 -15.40 -9.68
CA SER A 14 -18.71 -14.87 -9.78
C SER A 14 -19.13 -14.29 -8.44
N HIS A 15 -19.91 -13.20 -8.46
CA HIS A 15 -20.43 -12.58 -7.23
C HIS A 15 -21.15 -13.60 -6.32
N ALA A 16 -21.71 -14.67 -6.89
CA ALA A 16 -22.32 -15.77 -6.13
C ALA A 16 -21.28 -16.60 -5.35
N ALA A 17 -20.13 -16.94 -5.95
CA ALA A 17 -19.06 -17.67 -5.28
C ALA A 17 -18.40 -16.83 -4.17
N VAL A 18 -18.18 -15.53 -4.43
CA VAL A 18 -17.66 -14.59 -3.43
C VAL A 18 -18.65 -14.41 -2.28
N ARG A 19 -19.95 -14.24 -2.57
CA ARG A 19 -21.01 -14.21 -1.54
C ARG A 19 -21.02 -15.49 -0.72
N ALA A 20 -21.00 -16.66 -1.35
CA ALA A 20 -21.00 -17.93 -0.64
C ALA A 20 -19.78 -18.11 0.28
N ALA A 21 -18.59 -17.66 -0.15
CA ALA A 21 -17.39 -17.68 0.67
C ALA A 21 -17.45 -16.65 1.82
N ALA A 22 -17.87 -15.41 1.54
CA ALA A 22 -18.07 -14.36 2.53
C ALA A 22 -19.09 -14.79 3.60
N SER A 23 -20.22 -15.38 3.20
CA SER A 23 -21.24 -15.93 4.11
C SER A 23 -20.72 -17.08 4.98
N ARG A 24 -19.71 -17.84 4.54
CA ARG A 24 -19.07 -18.89 5.37
C ARG A 24 -18.06 -18.29 6.35
N VAL A 25 -17.28 -17.29 5.95
CA VAL A 25 -16.37 -16.54 6.85
C VAL A 25 -17.17 -15.81 7.93
N ALA A 26 -18.26 -15.18 7.52
CA ALA A 26 -19.32 -14.60 8.35
C ALA A 26 -20.00 -15.54 9.34
N ALA A 27 -20.03 -16.85 9.04
CA ALA A 27 -20.55 -17.86 9.95
C ALA A 27 -19.51 -18.29 11.00
N SER A 28 -18.21 -18.07 10.73
CA SER A 28 -17.10 -18.43 11.63
C SER A 28 -16.62 -17.28 12.53
N ARG A 29 -16.87 -16.03 12.14
CA ARG A 29 -16.77 -14.82 12.98
C ARG A 29 -18.10 -14.10 12.87
N ARG A 30 -18.71 -13.67 13.99
CA ARG A 30 -19.89 -12.79 13.94
C ARG A 30 -19.59 -11.64 12.98
N ILE A 31 -20.25 -11.59 11.82
CA ILE A 31 -20.33 -10.33 11.06
C ILE A 31 -20.79 -9.30 12.07
N ARG A 32 -20.01 -8.24 12.27
CA ARG A 32 -20.49 -7.06 12.99
C ARG A 32 -21.47 -6.37 12.06
N VAL A 33 -22.71 -6.83 12.09
CA VAL A 33 -23.83 -6.17 11.41
C VAL A 33 -23.96 -4.81 12.06
N ALA A 34 -24.07 -3.75 11.25
CA ALA A 34 -24.41 -2.43 11.77
C ALA A 34 -25.78 -2.53 12.48
N GLY A 35 -25.77 -2.55 13.81
CA GLY A 35 -26.96 -2.85 14.62
C GLY A 35 -27.11 -1.89 15.80
N GLU A 36 -28.20 -1.13 15.73
CA GLU A 36 -29.07 -0.56 16.77
C GLU A 36 -28.59 -0.64 18.23
N ASP A 37 -28.06 0.46 18.76
CA ASP A 37 -28.22 0.79 20.18
C ASP A 37 -28.03 2.30 20.42
N CYS A 38 -28.87 2.84 21.30
CA CYS A 38 -29.29 4.25 21.38
C CYS A 38 -28.29 5.25 22.00
N HIS A 39 -26.99 4.94 22.06
CA HIS A 39 -25.92 5.87 22.50
C HIS A 39 -24.54 5.58 21.86
N HIS A 40 -24.51 4.95 20.68
CA HIS A 40 -23.35 4.17 20.24
C HIS A 40 -22.27 4.95 19.47
N HIS A 41 -21.05 4.93 20.03
CA HIS A 41 -19.83 5.22 19.26
C HIS A 41 -19.74 4.31 18.02
N PRO A 42 -19.02 4.72 16.96
CA PRO A 42 -18.83 3.89 15.77
C PRO A 42 -18.35 2.47 16.13
N PRO A 43 -18.74 1.41 15.39
CA PRO A 43 -18.35 0.03 15.68
C PRO A 43 -16.85 -0.18 15.87
N GLN A 44 -16.03 0.59 15.13
CA GLN A 44 -14.57 0.60 15.21
C GLN A 44 -14.05 1.09 16.58
N VAL A 45 -14.71 2.09 17.18
CA VAL A 45 -14.38 2.57 18.55
C VAL A 45 -14.73 1.51 19.58
N ALA A 46 -15.88 0.85 19.42
CA ALA A 46 -16.26 -0.26 20.31
C ALA A 46 -15.25 -1.42 20.20
N ALA A 47 -14.74 -1.69 18.99
CA ALA A 47 -13.70 -2.68 18.75
C ALA A 47 -12.39 -2.36 19.48
N LEU A 48 -11.93 -1.11 19.38
CA LEU A 48 -10.75 -0.62 20.09
C LEU A 48 -10.91 -0.78 21.60
N ARG A 49 -12.07 -0.40 22.17
CA ARG A 49 -12.35 -0.53 23.61
C ARG A 49 -12.38 -1.97 24.11
N ARG A 50 -12.88 -2.89 23.28
CA ARG A 50 -12.89 -4.33 23.62
C ARG A 50 -11.55 -5.03 23.37
N GLY A 51 -10.61 -4.38 22.69
CA GLY A 51 -9.32 -4.99 22.33
C GLY A 51 -9.41 -6.01 21.19
N ASP A 52 -10.46 -5.94 20.38
CA ASP A 52 -10.72 -6.86 19.26
C ASP A 52 -10.75 -6.11 17.91
N TRP A 53 -10.01 -5.01 17.82
CA TRP A 53 -9.83 -4.21 16.60
C TRP A 53 -8.92 -4.91 15.59
N VAL A 54 -9.35 -4.96 14.34
CA VAL A 54 -8.57 -5.57 13.25
C VAL A 54 -8.24 -4.53 12.18
N LYS A 55 -6.93 -4.32 11.95
CA LYS A 55 -6.36 -3.46 10.92
C LYS A 55 -5.76 -4.30 9.80
N LEU A 56 -6.20 -4.11 8.55
CA LEU A 56 -5.43 -4.55 7.38
C LEU A 56 -4.35 -3.50 7.11
N ILE A 57 -3.10 -3.95 6.96
CA ILE A 57 -1.98 -3.10 6.57
C ILE A 57 -1.65 -3.42 5.12
N CYS A 58 -2.06 -2.56 4.18
CA CYS A 58 -1.64 -2.68 2.78
C CYS A 58 -0.20 -2.16 2.57
N GLY A 59 0.33 -1.39 3.52
CA GLY A 59 1.71 -0.91 3.54
C GLY A 59 1.81 0.57 3.19
N ALA A 60 2.56 1.33 4.00
CA ALA A 60 2.74 2.77 3.81
C ALA A 60 3.49 3.13 2.50
N SER A 61 4.28 2.19 1.98
CA SER A 61 5.02 2.29 0.71
C SER A 61 4.42 1.47 -0.43
N PHE A 62 3.32 0.73 -0.23
CA PHE A 62 2.70 -0.06 -1.30
C PHE A 62 1.60 0.77 -1.97
N GLU A 63 1.76 1.02 -3.26
CA GLU A 63 0.97 1.97 -4.04
C GLU A 63 0.37 1.33 -5.31
N ASP A 64 0.45 0.00 -5.46
CA ASP A 64 -0.27 -0.71 -6.52
C ASP A 64 -1.79 -0.64 -6.26
N ALA A 65 -2.42 0.34 -6.90
CA ALA A 65 -3.85 0.61 -6.73
C ALA A 65 -4.74 -0.60 -7.07
N ALA A 66 -4.36 -1.44 -8.03
CA ALA A 66 -5.17 -2.60 -8.43
C ALA A 66 -5.17 -3.66 -7.32
N ASP A 67 -4.00 -3.95 -6.75
CA ASP A 67 -3.87 -4.90 -5.65
C ASP A 67 -4.50 -4.35 -4.36
N VAL A 68 -4.27 -3.08 -4.04
CA VAL A 68 -4.87 -2.42 -2.87
C VAL A 68 -6.40 -2.44 -2.94
N ARG A 69 -7.00 -2.16 -4.09
CA ARG A 69 -8.46 -2.25 -4.30
C ARG A 69 -8.97 -3.66 -4.00
N ASN A 70 -8.32 -4.69 -4.56
CA ASN A 70 -8.75 -6.07 -4.41
C ASN A 70 -8.60 -6.56 -2.97
N LEU A 71 -7.50 -6.20 -2.29
CA LEU A 71 -7.30 -6.46 -0.86
C LEU A 71 -8.39 -5.76 -0.03
N SER A 72 -8.67 -4.49 -0.32
CA SER A 72 -9.68 -3.71 0.41
C SER A 72 -11.06 -4.33 0.29
N LEU A 73 -11.43 -4.80 -0.90
CA LEU A 73 -12.66 -5.57 -1.13
C LEU A 73 -12.73 -6.83 -0.25
N VAL A 74 -11.71 -7.69 -0.33
CA VAL A 74 -11.71 -8.99 0.36
C VAL A 74 -11.73 -8.80 1.88
N TYR A 75 -10.94 -7.88 2.41
CA TYR A 75 -10.85 -7.67 3.85
C TYR A 75 -12.02 -6.88 4.42
N THR A 76 -12.66 -6.01 3.63
CA THR A 76 -13.96 -5.43 4.02
C THR A 76 -15.00 -6.54 4.20
N LEU A 77 -15.10 -7.50 3.26
CA LEU A 77 -15.98 -8.66 3.40
C LEU A 77 -15.61 -9.55 4.60
N ALA A 78 -14.33 -9.57 5.00
CA ALA A 78 -13.88 -10.27 6.20
C ALA A 78 -14.20 -9.52 7.52
N GLY A 79 -14.70 -8.28 7.44
CA GLY A 79 -15.10 -7.48 8.59
C GLY A 79 -13.93 -6.86 9.35
N VAL A 80 -12.88 -6.41 8.65
CA VAL A 80 -11.85 -5.58 9.28
C VAL A 80 -12.45 -4.25 9.75
N ASP A 81 -11.88 -3.68 10.80
CA ASP A 81 -12.33 -2.40 11.35
C ASP A 81 -11.62 -1.22 10.69
N CYS A 82 -10.43 -1.44 10.13
CA CYS A 82 -9.61 -0.41 9.49
C CYS A 82 -8.79 -1.00 8.34
N ILE A 83 -8.63 -0.23 7.26
CA ILE A 83 -7.71 -0.51 6.16
C ILE A 83 -6.71 0.63 6.09
N ASP A 84 -5.44 0.30 6.22
CA ASP A 84 -4.32 1.23 6.15
C ASP A 84 -3.56 1.12 4.85
N CYS A 85 -3.22 2.27 4.29
CA CYS A 85 -2.63 2.40 2.98
C CYS A 85 -1.66 3.58 2.89
N ALA A 86 -0.94 3.66 1.78
CA ALA A 86 -0.10 4.81 1.46
C ALA A 86 -0.91 6.11 1.47
N ALA A 87 -0.33 7.18 2.00
CA ALA A 87 -0.87 8.54 1.90
C ALA A 87 -0.74 9.10 0.47
N ASP A 88 -1.47 8.49 -0.47
CA ASP A 88 -1.58 8.87 -1.86
C ASP A 88 -3.06 8.88 -2.30
N ALA A 89 -3.44 9.89 -3.08
CA ALA A 89 -4.83 10.10 -3.47
C ALA A 89 -5.40 8.96 -4.34
N SER A 90 -4.57 8.36 -5.20
CA SER A 90 -5.00 7.25 -6.06
C SER A 90 -5.19 5.97 -5.26
N VAL A 91 -4.31 5.72 -4.29
CA VAL A 91 -4.39 4.56 -3.39
C VAL A 91 -5.60 4.65 -2.47
N VAL A 92 -5.85 5.83 -1.85
CA VAL A 92 -7.06 6.06 -1.04
C VAL A 92 -8.34 5.84 -1.86
N SER A 93 -8.35 6.30 -3.10
CA SER A 93 -9.50 6.11 -4.00
C SER A 93 -9.71 4.62 -4.32
N ALA A 94 -8.63 3.87 -4.53
CA ALA A 94 -8.68 2.42 -4.76
C ALA A 94 -9.18 1.64 -3.52
N VAL A 95 -8.77 2.03 -2.31
CA VAL A 95 -9.29 1.46 -1.06
C VAL A 95 -10.79 1.66 -0.98
N ASN A 96 -11.25 2.90 -1.16
CA ASN A 96 -12.68 3.23 -1.10
C ASN A 96 -13.50 2.50 -2.17
N GLU A 97 -12.97 2.38 -3.39
CA GLU A 97 -13.63 1.59 -4.44
C GLU A 97 -13.78 0.12 -4.02
N GLY A 98 -12.74 -0.49 -3.44
CA GLY A 98 -12.81 -1.86 -2.93
C GLY A 98 -13.87 -2.02 -1.83
N ILE A 99 -13.96 -1.06 -0.92
CA ILE A 99 -14.98 -1.01 0.14
C ILE A 99 -16.39 -0.88 -0.45
N ASP A 100 -16.59 0.00 -1.43
CA ASP A 100 -17.88 0.20 -2.09
C ASP A 100 -18.36 -1.05 -2.81
N VAL A 101 -17.44 -1.74 -3.50
CA VAL A 101 -17.75 -3.02 -4.13
C VAL A 101 -18.15 -4.05 -3.06
N ALA A 102 -17.47 -4.12 -1.92
CA ALA A 102 -17.83 -5.03 -0.83
C ALA A 102 -19.25 -4.75 -0.32
N ALA A 103 -19.59 -3.47 -0.10
CA ALA A 103 -20.92 -3.04 0.33
C ALA A 103 -22.00 -3.34 -0.72
N SER A 104 -21.68 -3.30 -2.02
CA SER A 104 -22.61 -3.72 -3.07
C SER A 104 -22.89 -5.22 -3.09
N ILE A 105 -21.95 -6.03 -2.58
CA ILE A 105 -22.06 -7.50 -2.52
C ILE A 105 -22.82 -7.94 -1.26
N VAL A 106 -22.48 -7.33 -0.12
CA VAL A 106 -23.11 -7.53 1.21
C VAL A 106 -23.46 -6.16 1.79
N PRO A 107 -24.71 -5.68 1.62
CA PRO A 107 -25.13 -4.35 2.08
C PRO A 107 -24.95 -4.10 3.58
N GLU A 108 -25.00 -5.16 4.39
CA GLU A 108 -24.86 -5.09 5.84
C GLU A 108 -23.40 -5.13 6.32
N VAL A 109 -22.43 -5.22 5.39
CA VAL A 109 -21.01 -5.27 5.76
C VAL A 109 -20.59 -3.99 6.47
N GLN A 110 -19.87 -4.14 7.59
CA GLN A 110 -19.31 -3.01 8.28
C GLN A 110 -18.27 -2.33 7.39
N ARG A 111 -18.49 -1.04 7.12
CA ARG A 111 -17.51 -0.23 6.40
C ARG A 111 -16.29 0.02 7.29
N PRO A 112 -15.06 -0.41 6.92
CA PRO A 112 -13.87 -0.13 7.70
C PRO A 112 -13.53 1.36 7.65
N TRP A 113 -12.75 1.84 8.61
CA TRP A 113 -12.10 3.14 8.50
C TRP A 113 -10.96 3.08 7.47
N VAL A 114 -10.81 4.13 6.68
CA VAL A 114 -9.65 4.31 5.79
C VAL A 114 -8.57 5.09 6.52
N MET A 115 -7.42 4.46 6.72
CA MET A 115 -6.24 5.03 7.37
C MET A 115 -5.14 5.30 6.35
N VAL A 116 -4.50 6.45 6.44
CA VAL A 116 -3.29 6.76 5.67
C VAL A 116 -2.08 6.79 6.59
N SER A 117 -0.95 6.25 6.13
CA SER A 117 0.30 6.23 6.89
C SER A 117 1.32 7.24 6.37
N VAL A 118 1.92 8.00 7.29
CA VAL A 118 3.00 8.97 7.03
C VAL A 118 4.15 8.81 8.02
N ASN A 119 5.29 9.41 7.72
CA ASN A 119 6.48 9.42 8.58
C ASN A 119 6.97 10.85 8.85
N ASP A 120 7.56 11.05 10.02
CA ASP A 120 8.19 12.31 10.38
C ASP A 120 9.66 12.43 9.94
N ASP A 121 10.32 11.31 9.62
CA ASP A 121 11.73 11.26 9.23
C ASP A 121 12.06 10.16 8.21
N CYS A 122 13.25 10.24 7.61
CA CYS A 122 13.72 9.29 6.59
C CYS A 122 14.38 8.01 7.15
N ARG A 123 14.32 7.78 8.46
CA ARG A 123 14.92 6.59 9.10
C ARG A 123 13.94 5.43 9.19
N ASP A 124 12.65 5.70 9.02
CA ASP A 124 11.63 4.68 9.05
C ASP A 124 11.78 3.66 7.90
N LEU A 125 11.93 2.38 8.25
CA LEU A 125 12.15 1.31 7.28
C LEU A 125 10.90 0.94 6.47
N HIS A 126 9.72 1.39 6.87
CA HIS A 126 8.47 1.28 6.13
C HIS A 126 8.35 2.34 5.02
N PHE A 127 9.20 3.38 5.03
CA PHE A 127 9.23 4.49 4.06
C PHE A 127 10.55 4.49 3.28
N ARG A 128 10.78 3.40 2.58
CA ARG A 128 11.91 3.24 1.66
C ARG A 128 11.53 2.34 0.50
N LYS A 129 12.20 2.51 -0.64
CA LYS A 129 12.04 1.63 -1.80
C LYS A 129 13.39 1.15 -2.28
N ALA A 130 13.42 0.02 -2.97
CA ALA A 130 14.64 -0.44 -3.61
C ALA A 130 14.96 0.46 -4.82
N GLU A 131 16.23 0.73 -5.06
CA GLU A 131 16.71 1.46 -6.23
C GLU A 131 18.00 0.82 -6.73
N PHE A 132 18.10 0.67 -8.05
CA PHE A 132 19.32 0.29 -8.75
C PHE A 132 19.22 0.74 -10.22
N ASP A 133 20.36 0.94 -10.86
CA ASP A 133 20.42 1.13 -12.31
C ASP A 133 20.43 -0.25 -13.00
N PRO A 134 19.46 -0.59 -13.87
CA PRO A 134 19.48 -1.86 -14.58
C PRO A 134 20.70 -2.04 -15.48
N GLU A 135 21.35 -0.96 -15.92
CA GLU A 135 22.58 -0.99 -16.72
C GLU A 135 23.80 -1.44 -15.92
N ASP A 136 23.80 -1.21 -14.60
CA ASP A 136 24.84 -1.68 -13.69
C ASP A 136 24.69 -3.16 -13.33
N CYS A 137 23.61 -3.82 -13.78
CA CYS A 137 23.36 -5.23 -13.52
C CYS A 137 24.11 -6.11 -14.54
N PRO A 138 25.05 -6.97 -14.11
CA PRO A 138 25.80 -7.82 -15.03
C PRO A 138 24.87 -8.71 -15.88
N PRO A 139 25.14 -8.88 -17.18
CA PRO A 139 24.28 -9.64 -18.08
C PRO A 139 24.17 -11.13 -17.69
N ASP A 140 25.22 -11.67 -17.08
CA ASP A 140 25.34 -13.04 -16.55
C ASP A 140 24.74 -13.21 -15.15
N CYS A 141 24.26 -12.14 -14.51
CA CYS A 141 23.60 -12.21 -13.20
C CYS A 141 22.33 -13.08 -13.26
N SER A 142 22.24 -14.04 -12.34
CA SER A 142 21.10 -14.97 -12.17
C SER A 142 19.83 -14.32 -11.60
N LYS A 143 19.90 -13.03 -11.26
CA LYS A 143 18.82 -12.16 -10.75
C LYS A 143 18.10 -12.74 -9.53
N PRO A 144 18.83 -13.01 -8.42
CA PRO A 144 18.20 -13.49 -7.19
C PRO A 144 17.28 -12.44 -6.55
N CYS A 145 17.56 -11.14 -6.77
CA CYS A 145 16.75 -10.03 -6.28
C CYS A 145 15.32 -10.03 -6.82
N ASP A 146 15.15 -10.35 -8.10
CA ASP A 146 13.86 -10.51 -8.78
C ASP A 146 13.07 -11.67 -8.14
N LYS A 147 13.67 -12.86 -8.10
CA LYS A 147 13.06 -14.09 -7.57
C LYS A 147 12.62 -14.02 -6.11
N VAL A 148 13.32 -13.24 -5.28
CA VAL A 148 13.00 -13.10 -3.85
C VAL A 148 11.97 -11.99 -3.58
N CYS A 149 11.63 -11.18 -4.59
CA CYS A 149 10.74 -10.04 -4.42
C CYS A 149 9.30 -10.53 -4.21
N PRO A 150 8.71 -10.34 -3.02
CA PRO A 150 7.37 -10.85 -2.73
C PRO A 150 6.25 -10.09 -3.44
N ALA A 151 6.53 -8.90 -3.98
CA ALA A 151 5.58 -8.05 -4.68
C ALA A 151 5.82 -7.99 -6.19
N ASP A 152 6.70 -8.85 -6.74
CA ASP A 152 7.09 -8.84 -8.15
C ASP A 152 7.46 -7.42 -8.64
N ALA A 153 8.14 -6.67 -7.78
CA ALA A 153 8.43 -5.25 -7.98
C ALA A 153 9.75 -5.02 -8.73
N ILE A 154 10.41 -6.07 -9.21
CA ILE A 154 11.64 -5.96 -9.99
C ILE A 154 11.36 -6.59 -11.35
N SER A 155 11.55 -5.83 -12.42
CA SER A 155 11.33 -6.29 -13.79
C SER A 155 12.57 -5.99 -14.61
N LEU A 156 13.30 -7.03 -15.01
CA LEU A 156 14.53 -6.92 -15.78
C LEU A 156 14.38 -7.73 -17.07
N LYS A 157 14.33 -7.05 -18.21
CA LYS A 157 14.21 -7.67 -19.53
C LYS A 157 15.52 -7.51 -20.30
N ARG A 158 15.99 -8.59 -20.91
CA ARG A 158 17.09 -8.51 -21.89
C ARG A 158 16.53 -7.97 -23.20
N VAL A 159 17.19 -6.97 -23.77
CA VAL A 159 16.86 -6.43 -25.08
C VAL A 159 18.04 -6.64 -26.02
N MET A 160 17.80 -7.31 -27.15
CA MET A 160 18.80 -7.41 -28.21
C MET A 160 18.84 -6.09 -28.97
N VAL A 161 19.97 -5.40 -28.94
CA VAL A 161 20.18 -4.22 -29.80
C VAL A 161 20.46 -4.73 -31.22
N GLY A 162 19.41 -4.78 -32.04
CA GLY A 162 19.52 -5.10 -33.47
C GLY A 162 20.09 -3.91 -34.24
N GLY A 163 21.42 -3.86 -34.36
CA GLY A 163 22.12 -2.99 -35.31
C GLY A 163 22.80 -3.83 -36.38
N GLU A 164 22.52 -3.57 -37.65
CA GLU A 164 23.15 -4.21 -38.81
C GLU A 164 24.62 -3.80 -38.97
N HIS A 165 25.56 -4.09 -38.06
CA HIS A 165 26.99 -3.82 -38.35
C HIS A 165 27.95 -4.91 -37.88
N ALA A 166 29.05 -4.99 -38.63
CA ALA A 166 29.92 -6.14 -38.84
C ALA A 166 30.63 -6.65 -37.57
N GLN A 167 30.47 -7.95 -37.33
CA GLN A 167 31.49 -8.92 -36.93
C GLN A 167 32.75 -8.38 -36.21
N SER A 168 32.61 -7.92 -34.96
CA SER A 168 33.67 -8.05 -33.91
C SER A 168 33.33 -7.44 -32.54
N ASP A 169 32.20 -6.77 -32.32
CA ASP A 169 31.88 -6.21 -30.99
C ASP A 169 31.14 -7.22 -30.08
N PRO A 170 31.47 -7.29 -28.78
CA PRO A 170 30.75 -8.16 -27.85
C PRO A 170 29.30 -7.69 -27.80
N ILE A 171 28.38 -8.61 -28.06
CA ILE A 171 26.94 -8.43 -27.96
C ILE A 171 26.64 -7.75 -26.62
N CYS A 172 26.32 -6.46 -26.65
CA CYS A 172 25.91 -5.72 -25.46
C CYS A 172 24.45 -6.11 -25.18
N ASP A 173 24.30 -7.17 -24.38
CA ASP A 173 23.01 -7.56 -23.80
C ASP A 173 22.59 -6.49 -22.80
N LYS A 174 21.95 -5.43 -23.29
CA LYS A 174 21.42 -4.35 -22.46
C LYS A 174 20.20 -4.84 -21.67
N LEU A 175 20.12 -4.46 -20.40
CA LEU A 175 19.02 -4.80 -19.50
C LEU A 175 18.11 -3.59 -19.33
N GLU A 176 16.85 -3.71 -19.74
CA GLU A 176 15.85 -2.66 -19.53
C GLU A 176 14.92 -3.01 -18.36
N GLY A 177 14.36 -1.97 -17.73
CA GLY A 177 13.39 -2.08 -16.64
C GLY A 177 13.93 -1.49 -15.34
N GLY A 178 13.78 -2.22 -14.23
CA GLY A 178 14.19 -1.77 -12.90
C GLY A 178 13.16 -2.11 -11.84
N VAL A 179 13.06 -1.26 -10.82
CA VAL A 179 12.07 -1.38 -9.74
C VAL A 179 10.76 -0.73 -10.18
N ILE A 180 9.66 -1.48 -10.11
CA ILE A 180 8.30 -0.96 -10.24
C ILE A 180 7.96 -0.29 -8.90
N MET A 181 8.05 1.04 -8.88
CA MET A 181 8.01 1.81 -7.64
C MET A 181 6.73 1.60 -6.86
N GLU A 182 5.59 1.51 -7.54
CA GLU A 182 4.27 1.35 -6.92
C GLU A 182 4.14 0.03 -6.17
N ARG A 183 4.83 -1.03 -6.63
CA ARG A 183 4.81 -2.36 -6.00
C ARG A 183 5.87 -2.53 -4.91
N CYS A 184 6.97 -1.77 -4.99
CA CYS A 184 8.04 -1.89 -4.03
C CYS A 184 7.62 -1.26 -2.69
N TYR A 185 7.37 -2.10 -1.69
CA TYR A 185 7.03 -1.66 -0.34
C TYR A 185 8.23 -1.65 0.64
N GLY A 186 9.47 -1.75 0.12
CA GLY A 186 10.67 -1.56 0.95
C GLY A 186 11.08 -2.72 1.84
N CYS A 187 10.61 -3.95 1.56
CA CYS A 187 10.86 -5.13 2.42
C CYS A 187 12.34 -5.48 2.66
N GLY A 188 13.26 -4.98 1.83
CA GLY A 188 14.69 -5.20 2.00
C GLY A 188 15.22 -6.55 1.49
N ARG A 189 14.36 -7.50 1.07
CA ARG A 189 14.78 -8.86 0.69
C ARG A 189 15.74 -8.88 -0.50
N CYS A 190 15.60 -7.96 -1.44
CA CYS A 190 16.48 -7.86 -2.61
C CYS A 190 17.90 -7.36 -2.27
N LEU A 191 18.06 -6.57 -1.20
CA LEU A 191 19.34 -5.96 -0.83
C LEU A 191 20.36 -7.05 -0.45
N SER A 192 19.97 -7.97 0.44
CA SER A 192 20.89 -8.97 0.99
C SER A 192 21.24 -10.10 0.02
N VAL A 193 20.48 -10.28 -1.06
CA VAL A 193 20.70 -11.37 -2.03
C VAL A 193 21.43 -10.91 -3.29
N CYS A 194 21.63 -9.61 -3.49
CA CYS A 194 22.35 -9.10 -4.65
C CYS A 194 23.84 -9.42 -4.52
N PRO A 195 24.43 -10.29 -5.37
CA PRO A 195 25.82 -10.70 -5.22
C PRO A 195 26.83 -9.58 -5.57
N TYR A 196 26.36 -8.50 -6.17
CA TYR A 196 27.17 -7.35 -6.58
C TYR A 196 26.89 -6.09 -5.77
N ASP A 197 26.04 -6.17 -4.74
CA ASP A 197 25.70 -5.05 -3.85
C ASP A 197 25.25 -3.76 -4.58
N ARG A 198 24.50 -3.93 -5.69
CA ARG A 198 24.04 -2.82 -6.55
C ARG A 198 22.70 -2.20 -6.12
N ILE A 199 22.00 -2.82 -5.17
CA ILE A 199 20.65 -2.40 -4.78
C ILE A 199 20.72 -1.61 -3.49
N ARG A 200 20.22 -0.37 -3.54
CA ARG A 200 20.14 0.53 -2.40
C ARG A 200 18.71 0.59 -1.88
N ALA A 201 18.56 0.81 -0.57
CA ALA A 201 17.29 1.27 0.00
C ALA A 201 17.28 2.80 0.00
N MET A 202 16.35 3.37 -0.75
CA MET A 202 16.15 4.80 -0.85
C MET A 202 15.03 5.21 0.09
N PRO A 203 15.34 5.82 1.25
CA PRO A 203 14.33 6.32 2.15
C PRO A 203 13.66 7.57 1.58
N TYR A 204 12.43 7.82 1.99
CA TYR A 204 11.70 9.03 1.63
C TYR A 204 10.79 9.47 2.77
N VAL A 205 10.27 10.70 2.68
CA VAL A 205 9.30 11.25 3.63
C VAL A 205 8.05 11.65 2.86
N ARG A 206 6.87 11.33 3.38
CA ARG A 206 5.61 11.80 2.79
C ARG A 206 5.52 13.32 2.89
N ASP A 207 5.12 13.95 1.80
CA ASP A 207 4.97 15.40 1.77
C ASP A 207 3.84 15.85 2.72
N PRO A 208 4.13 16.68 3.74
CA PRO A 208 3.13 17.10 4.71
C PRO A 208 2.00 17.93 4.10
N ALA A 209 2.30 18.75 3.08
CA ALA A 209 1.28 19.59 2.43
C ALA A 209 0.28 18.73 1.65
N THR A 210 0.77 17.79 0.85
CA THR A 210 -0.06 16.80 0.14
C THR A 210 -0.87 15.96 1.11
N THR A 211 -0.27 15.55 2.23
CA THR A 211 -0.99 14.82 3.28
C THR A 211 -2.11 15.67 3.88
N ALA A 212 -1.85 16.94 4.21
CA ALA A 212 -2.86 17.84 4.77
C ALA A 212 -4.05 18.05 3.80
N GLU A 213 -3.80 18.15 2.49
CA GLU A 213 -4.87 18.18 1.48
C GLU A 213 -5.63 16.86 1.40
N LEU A 214 -4.93 15.72 1.51
CA LEU A 214 -5.55 14.39 1.52
C LEU A 214 -6.49 14.22 2.73
N LEU A 215 -6.08 14.69 3.92
CA LEU A 215 -6.90 14.63 5.14
C LEU A 215 -8.15 15.52 5.11
N LYS A 216 -8.23 16.49 4.19
CA LYS A 216 -9.46 17.30 4.00
C LYS A 216 -10.55 16.55 3.23
N ARG A 217 -10.22 15.44 2.58
CA ARG A 217 -11.21 14.63 1.86
C ARG A 217 -12.12 13.90 2.85
N SER A 218 -13.36 13.65 2.45
CA SER A 218 -14.34 12.94 3.27
C SER A 218 -14.16 11.41 3.27
N ASP A 219 -13.19 10.89 2.53
CA ASP A 219 -12.93 9.46 2.32
C ASP A 219 -11.64 8.96 3.00
N VAL A 220 -11.09 9.76 3.92
CA VAL A 220 -10.03 9.40 4.85
C VAL A 220 -10.55 9.54 6.28
N ASP A 221 -10.53 8.47 7.04
CA ASP A 221 -11.08 8.42 8.40
C ASP A 221 -10.01 8.52 9.48
N ALA A 222 -8.77 8.15 9.19
CA ALA A 222 -7.71 8.04 10.17
C ALA A 222 -6.33 8.32 9.56
N ILE A 223 -5.38 8.65 10.42
CA ILE A 223 -3.97 8.79 10.06
C ILE A 223 -3.11 8.00 11.05
N GLU A 224 -2.05 7.37 10.55
CA GLU A 224 -0.97 6.82 11.33
C GLU A 224 0.32 7.59 11.05
N ILE A 225 0.93 8.11 12.12
CA ILE A 225 2.19 8.82 12.07
C ILE A 225 3.29 7.89 12.60
N HIS A 226 4.22 7.53 11.73
CA HIS A 226 5.42 6.80 12.06
C HIS A 226 6.49 7.78 12.55
N THR A 227 7.12 7.44 13.67
CA THR A 227 8.22 8.20 14.25
C THR A 227 9.28 7.27 14.82
N THR A 228 10.56 7.64 14.72
CA THR A 228 11.64 6.87 15.35
C THR A 228 11.91 7.26 16.80
N GLY A 229 11.20 8.26 17.33
CA GLY A 229 11.39 8.77 18.69
C GLY A 229 12.75 9.44 18.95
N LYS A 230 13.63 9.52 17.94
CA LYS A 230 14.97 10.11 18.03
C LYS A 230 14.98 11.64 17.85
N GLY A 231 13.84 12.29 18.05
CA GLY A 231 13.69 13.75 18.00
C GLY A 231 12.23 14.19 17.94
N ILE A 232 11.76 14.86 19.00
CA ILE A 232 10.39 15.40 19.07
C ILE A 232 10.17 16.54 18.06
N ASP A 233 11.24 17.23 17.63
CA ASP A 233 11.16 18.36 16.70
C ASP A 233 10.65 17.98 15.30
N MET A 234 11.01 16.78 14.82
CA MET A 234 10.54 16.29 13.52
C MET A 234 9.06 15.95 13.57
N PHE A 235 8.64 15.23 14.61
CA PHE A 235 7.22 14.97 14.87
C PHE A 235 6.43 16.28 15.00
N ASN A 236 6.93 17.26 15.75
CA ASN A 236 6.29 18.56 15.90
C ASN A 236 6.18 19.32 14.58
N THR A 237 7.21 19.25 13.73
CA THR A 237 7.19 19.87 12.41
C THR A 237 6.10 19.26 11.55
N LEU A 238 6.05 17.92 11.44
CA LEU A 238 4.98 17.22 10.73
C LEU A 238 3.60 17.58 11.32
N TRP A 239 3.44 17.47 12.64
CA TRP A 239 2.20 17.77 13.35
C TRP A 239 1.68 19.18 13.04
N ASN A 240 2.56 20.18 13.13
CA ASN A 240 2.21 21.56 12.84
C ASN A 240 1.89 21.78 11.35
N SER A 241 2.58 21.07 10.44
CA SER A 241 2.30 21.12 9.01
C SER A 241 0.94 20.50 8.63
N LEU A 242 0.48 19.48 9.34
CA LEU A 242 -0.88 18.95 9.19
C LEU A 242 -1.93 19.98 9.63
N GLY A 243 -1.63 20.76 10.69
CA GLY A 243 -2.45 21.87 11.14
C GLY A 243 -3.90 21.46 11.43
N GLU A 244 -4.87 22.24 10.97
CA GLU A 244 -6.29 21.97 11.22
C GLU A 244 -6.84 20.75 10.46
N SER A 245 -6.12 20.24 9.45
CA SER A 245 -6.57 19.06 8.69
C SER A 245 -6.70 17.81 9.56
N ILE A 246 -5.96 17.74 10.68
CA ILE A 246 -6.05 16.66 11.65
C ILE A 246 -7.43 16.56 12.32
N ASN A 247 -8.20 17.65 12.33
CA ASN A 247 -9.54 17.66 12.91
C ASN A 247 -10.58 16.96 12.02
N ASN A 248 -10.23 16.62 10.78
CA ASN A 248 -11.12 15.92 9.85
C ASN A 248 -11.09 14.40 10.01
N VAL A 249 -10.09 13.86 10.72
CA VAL A 249 -9.98 12.42 10.97
C VAL A 249 -10.60 12.03 12.31
N LYS A 250 -11.08 10.79 12.38
CA LYS A 250 -11.70 10.16 13.56
C LYS A 250 -10.67 9.55 14.51
N LEU A 251 -9.48 9.22 14.01
CA LEU A 251 -8.41 8.57 14.77
C LEU A 251 -7.04 9.05 14.29
N VAL A 252 -6.17 9.35 15.25
CA VAL A 252 -4.73 9.51 15.03
C VAL A 252 -4.01 8.39 15.78
N ALA A 253 -3.22 7.61 15.05
CA ALA A 253 -2.33 6.61 15.61
C ALA A 253 -0.88 7.09 15.52
N VAL A 254 -0.06 6.72 16.50
CA VAL A 254 1.39 6.99 16.48
C VAL A 254 2.12 5.66 16.58
N SER A 255 2.92 5.36 15.56
CA SER A 255 3.75 4.16 15.48
C SER A 255 5.19 4.52 15.82
N LEU A 256 5.73 3.93 16.89
CA LEU A 256 7.13 4.10 17.27
C LEU A 256 7.98 3.01 16.63
N THR A 257 8.77 3.39 15.63
CA THR A 257 9.72 2.49 14.95
C THR A 257 11.06 2.56 15.68
N LEU A 258 11.34 1.54 16.51
CA LEU A 258 12.56 1.44 17.32
C LEU A 258 13.76 0.91 16.52
#